data_AF-A0A963FHV1-F1
#
_entry.id   AF-A0A963FHV1-F1
#
_cell.length_a   1.000
_cell.length_b   1.000
_cell.length_c   1.000
_cell.angle_alpha   90.00
_cell.angle_beta   90.00
_cell.angle_gamma   90.00
#
_symmetry.space_group_name_H-M   'P 1'
#
loop_
_entity.id
_entity.type
_entity.pdbx_description
1 polymer ?
#
loop_
_entity_poly.entity_id
_entity_poly.type
_entity_poly.pdbx_seq_one_letter_code
_entity_poly.pdbx_strand_id
1 'polypeptide(L)'
;MRYSISNTAEYGDLTRGPRIITEETKAEMGRILKEIQCGEFAREFILENRAGQATLKAKRRIGREHQIEEVGARLRDMMPWIKANKIVDKSRN
;
A
#
# COMPACT_ATOMS: atom_id res chain seq x y z
N MET A 1 -15.43 -13.32 -3.77
CA MET A 1 -15.60 -11.86 -3.59
C MET A 1 -16.86 -11.37 -4.30
N ARG A 2 -16.99 -11.56 -5.63
CA ARG A 2 -18.18 -11.11 -6.39
C ARG A 2 -19.51 -11.70 -5.93
N TYR A 3 -19.53 -12.95 -5.46
CA TYR A 3 -20.74 -13.59 -4.90
C TYR A 3 -21.32 -12.84 -3.68
N SER A 4 -20.50 -12.10 -2.93
CA SER A 4 -20.89 -11.49 -1.65
C SER A 4 -21.21 -10.00 -1.75
N ILE A 5 -21.13 -9.41 -2.94
CA ILE A 5 -21.44 -7.99 -3.18
C ILE A 5 -22.76 -7.87 -3.96
N SER A 6 -23.37 -6.70 -3.95
CA SER A 6 -24.58 -6.47 -4.73
C SER A 6 -24.30 -6.52 -6.23
N ASN A 7 -25.32 -6.88 -7.03
CA ASN A 7 -25.24 -6.86 -8.49
C ASN A 7 -24.81 -5.48 -9.03
N THR A 8 -25.17 -4.39 -8.34
CA THR A 8 -24.73 -3.02 -8.67
C THR A 8 -23.22 -2.87 -8.54
N ALA A 9 -22.65 -3.37 -7.44
CA ALA A 9 -21.20 -3.35 -7.23
C ALA A 9 -20.47 -4.27 -8.20
N GLU A 10 -21.03 -5.44 -8.52
CA GLU A 10 -20.46 -6.35 -9.52
C GLU A 10 -20.43 -5.73 -10.92
N TYR A 11 -21.54 -5.12 -11.35
CA TYR A 11 -21.57 -4.40 -12.63
C TYR A 11 -20.54 -3.26 -12.63
N GLY A 12 -20.40 -2.55 -11.51
CA GLY A 12 -19.38 -1.53 -11.31
C GLY A 12 -17.95 -2.08 -11.45
N ASP A 13 -17.62 -3.15 -10.73
CA ASP A 13 -16.32 -3.85 -10.77
C ASP A 13 -15.95 -4.23 -12.21
N LEU A 14 -16.83 -4.96 -12.90
CA LEU A 14 -16.57 -5.47 -14.26
C LEU A 14 -16.32 -4.38 -15.30
N THR A 15 -16.92 -3.20 -15.13
CA THR A 15 -16.90 -2.14 -16.14
C THR A 15 -15.99 -0.97 -15.79
N ARG A 16 -15.77 -0.70 -14.49
CA ARG A 16 -14.92 0.41 -14.03
C ARG A 16 -13.54 -0.07 -13.60
N GLY A 17 -13.39 -1.32 -13.17
CA GLY A 17 -12.09 -1.91 -12.81
C GLY A 17 -11.03 -1.73 -13.91
N PRO A 18 -11.31 -2.15 -15.17
CA PRO A 18 -10.36 -1.99 -16.28
C PRO A 18 -10.04 -0.54 -16.66
N ARG A 19 -10.84 0.44 -16.22
CA ARG A 19 -10.58 1.87 -16.43
C ARG A 19 -9.55 2.43 -15.43
N ILE A 20 -9.38 1.76 -14.29
CA ILE A 20 -8.43 2.16 -13.25
C ILE A 20 -7.14 1.35 -13.36
N ILE A 21 -7.26 0.04 -13.56
CA ILE A 21 -6.11 -0.85 -13.79
C ILE A 21 -6.04 -1.16 -15.28
N THR A 22 -5.18 -0.41 -15.97
CA THR A 22 -5.07 -0.43 -17.43
C THR A 22 -3.87 -1.26 -17.91
N GLU A 23 -3.72 -1.43 -19.22
CA GLU A 23 -2.54 -2.08 -19.81
C GLU A 23 -1.24 -1.32 -19.49
N GLU A 24 -1.29 0.02 -19.36
CA GLU A 24 -0.15 0.81 -18.91
C GLU A 24 0.25 0.45 -17.47
N THR A 25 -0.74 0.21 -16.59
CA THR A 25 -0.49 -0.24 -15.22
C THR A 25 0.23 -1.59 -15.23
N LYS A 26 -0.21 -2.52 -16.09
CA LYS A 26 0.43 -3.83 -16.25
C LYS A 26 1.83 -3.72 -16.86
N ALA A 27 2.04 -2.82 -17.82
CA ALA A 27 3.34 -2.55 -18.41
C ALA A 27 4.33 -2.01 -17.36
N GLU A 28 3.87 -1.12 -16.48
CA GLU A 28 4.66 -0.62 -15.36
C GLU A 28 5.02 -1.73 -14.37
N MET A 29 4.06 -2.59 -14.02
CA MET A 29 4.34 -3.78 -13.19
C MET A 29 5.42 -4.67 -13.84
N GLY A 30 5.42 -4.81 -15.16
CA GLY A 30 6.44 -5.54 -15.90
C GLY A 30 7.82 -4.89 -15.83
N ARG A 31 7.90 -3.56 -15.88
CA ARG A 31 9.16 -2.81 -15.70
C ARG A 31 9.71 -2.98 -14.30
N ILE A 32 8.87 -2.81 -13.27
CA ILE A 32 9.24 -3.03 -11.86
C ILE A 32 9.77 -4.46 -11.66
N LEU A 33 9.11 -5.47 -12.24
CA LEU A 33 9.59 -6.85 -12.17
C LEU A 33 10.99 -7.00 -12.79
N LYS A 34 11.24 -6.35 -13.93
CA LYS A 34 12.55 -6.38 -14.59
C LYS A 34 13.63 -5.72 -13.73
N GLU A 35 13.35 -4.56 -13.12
CA GLU A 35 14.24 -3.85 -12.18
C GLU A 35 14.60 -4.70 -10.96
N ILE A 36 13.65 -5.50 -10.47
CA ILE A 36 13.89 -6.47 -9.40
C ILE A 36 14.79 -7.61 -9.90
N GLN A 37 14.46 -8.21 -11.05
CA GLN A 37 15.17 -9.37 -11.59
C GLN A 37 16.60 -9.07 -12.02
N CYS A 38 16.86 -7.86 -12.54
CA CYS A 38 18.22 -7.44 -12.89
C CYS A 38 19.03 -6.93 -11.68
N GLY A 39 18.41 -6.84 -10.49
CA GLY A 39 19.05 -6.41 -9.25
C GLY A 39 19.19 -4.89 -9.09
N GLU A 40 18.62 -4.10 -9.98
CA GLU A 40 18.64 -2.62 -9.92
C GLU A 40 17.98 -2.12 -8.63
N PHE A 41 16.76 -2.57 -8.34
CA PHE A 41 16.05 -2.21 -7.10
C PHE A 41 16.86 -2.58 -5.84
N ALA A 42 17.48 -3.77 -5.83
CA ALA A 42 18.28 -4.21 -4.69
C ALA A 42 19.51 -3.31 -4.48
N ARG A 43 20.18 -2.94 -5.58
CA ARG A 43 21.33 -2.03 -5.55
C ARG A 43 20.92 -0.65 -5.03
N GLU A 44 19.85 -0.07 -5.56
CA GLU A 44 19.31 1.22 -5.10
C GLU A 44 19.00 1.20 -3.61
N PHE A 45 18.30 0.17 -3.15
CA PHE A 45 17.93 0.05 -1.75
C PHE A 45 19.14 -0.08 -0.83
N ILE A 46 20.17 -0.87 -1.20
CA ILE A 46 21.41 -0.97 -0.43
C ILE A 46 22.11 0.39 -0.33
N LEU A 47 22.18 1.14 -1.44
CA LEU A 47 22.81 2.46 -1.46
C LEU A 47 22.04 3.47 -0.58
N GLU A 48 20.71 3.50 -0.68
CA GLU A 48 19.85 4.33 0.18
C GLU A 48 20.09 4.01 1.67
N ASN A 49 20.22 2.74 2.04
CA ASN A 49 20.53 2.34 3.41
C ASN A 49 21.93 2.80 3.85
N ARG A 50 22.94 2.65 3.00
CA ARG A 50 24.31 3.14 3.27
C ARG A 50 24.37 4.67 3.39
N ALA A 51 23.52 5.38 2.67
CA ALA A 51 23.36 6.84 2.74
C ALA A 51 22.49 7.31 3.93
N GLY A 52 22.08 6.41 4.83
CA GLY A 52 21.33 6.78 6.03
C GLY A 52 19.81 6.92 5.86
N GLN A 53 19.25 6.38 4.78
CA GLN A 53 17.81 6.26 4.52
C GLN A 53 17.05 7.59 4.41
N ALA A 54 17.65 8.62 3.80
CA ALA A 54 17.06 9.95 3.71
C ALA A 54 15.68 9.93 2.99
N THR A 55 15.61 9.33 1.81
CA THR A 55 14.40 9.19 1.00
C THR A 55 13.36 8.37 1.74
N LEU A 56 13.77 7.22 2.29
CA LEU A 56 12.85 6.33 3.00
C LEU A 56 12.24 7.00 4.24
N LYS A 57 13.05 7.70 5.05
CA LYS A 57 12.58 8.45 6.23
C LYS A 57 11.63 9.57 5.84
N ALA A 58 11.93 10.31 4.78
CA ALA A 58 11.07 11.39 4.28
C ALA A 58 9.71 10.84 3.81
N LYS A 59 9.71 9.79 2.97
CA LYS A 59 8.48 9.14 2.49
C LYS A 59 7.66 8.55 3.63
N ARG A 60 8.29 7.92 4.62
CA ARG A 60 7.62 7.43 5.84
C ARG A 60 6.98 8.55 6.65
N ARG A 61 7.65 9.70 6.82
CA ARG A 61 7.07 10.85 7.52
C ARG A 61 5.83 11.36 6.80
N ILE A 62 5.94 11.62 5.49
CA ILE A 62 4.83 12.10 4.67
C ILE A 62 3.65 11.11 4.71
N GLY A 63 3.92 9.80 4.64
CA GLY A 63 2.88 8.77 4.74
C GLY A 63 2.14 8.79 6.09
N ARG A 64 2.85 9.02 7.20
CA ARG A 64 2.24 9.12 8.54
C ARG A 64 1.42 10.39 8.73
N GLU A 65 1.76 11.45 8.02
CA GLU A 65 1.06 12.74 8.06
C GLU A 65 -0.17 12.76 7.13
N HIS A 66 -0.39 11.72 6.33
CA HIS A 66 -1.54 11.65 5.44
C HIS A 66 -2.85 11.61 6.24
N GLN A 67 -3.85 12.40 5.83
CA GLN A 67 -5.13 12.54 6.54
C GLN A 67 -5.84 11.19 6.83
N ILE A 68 -5.67 10.21 5.94
CA ILE A 68 -6.21 8.85 6.12
C ILE A 68 -5.71 8.18 7.42
N GLU A 69 -4.47 8.47 7.84
CA GLU A 69 -3.89 7.89 9.06
C GLU A 69 -4.51 8.53 10.30
N GLU A 70 -4.69 9.85 10.30
CA GLU A 70 -5.30 10.58 11.41
C GLU A 70 -6.77 10.18 11.61
N VAL A 71 -7.55 10.18 10.53
CA VAL A 71 -8.97 9.80 10.57
C VAL A 71 -9.10 8.31 10.89
N GLY A 72 -8.29 7.47 10.23
CA GLY A 72 -8.31 6.03 10.43
C GLY A 72 -7.94 5.62 11.86
N ALA A 73 -7.00 6.33 12.51
CA ALA A 73 -6.66 6.10 13.91
C ALA A 73 -7.86 6.36 14.83
N ARG A 74 -8.49 7.53 14.69
CA ARG A 74 -9.69 7.90 15.48
C ARG A 74 -10.82 6.90 15.30
N LEU A 75 -11.10 6.49 14.06
CA LEU A 75 -12.14 5.50 13.76
C LEU A 75 -11.83 4.15 14.41
N ARG A 76 -10.62 3.62 14.25
CA ARG A 76 -10.22 2.33 14.84
C ARG A 76 -10.17 2.40 16.37
N ASP A 77 -9.95 3.56 16.96
CA ASP A 77 -9.96 3.73 18.41
C ASP A 77 -11.34 3.50 19.03
N MET A 78 -12.40 3.81 18.28
CA MET A 78 -13.79 3.60 18.64
C MET A 78 -14.30 2.18 18.30
N MET A 79 -13.42 1.28 17.85
CA MET A 79 -13.77 -0.10 17.46
C MET A 79 -13.11 -1.12 18.40
N PRO A 80 -13.66 -1.39 19.60
CA PRO A 80 -13.06 -2.26 20.61
C PRO A 80 -12.70 -3.67 20.11
N TRP A 81 -13.51 -4.21 19.20
CA TRP A 81 -13.31 -5.54 18.62
C TRP A 81 -12.05 -5.64 17.73
N ILE A 82 -11.60 -4.51 17.16
CA ILE A 82 -10.34 -4.44 16.40
C ILE A 82 -9.15 -4.41 17.36
N LYS A 83 -9.26 -3.67 18.48
CA LYS A 83 -8.19 -3.60 19.50
C LYS A 83 -7.92 -4.96 20.14
N ALA A 84 -8.97 -5.75 20.36
CA ALA A 84 -8.86 -7.08 20.96
C ALA A 84 -8.00 -8.06 20.13
N ASN A 85 -7.97 -7.90 18.81
CA ASN A 85 -7.27 -8.80 17.88
C ASN A 85 -6.00 -8.17 17.27
N LYS A 86 -5.37 -7.22 17.96
CA LYS A 86 -4.20 -6.51 17.43
C LYS A 86 -2.97 -7.41 17.41
N ILE A 87 -2.58 -7.88 16.21
CA ILE A 87 -1.41 -8.75 16.00
C ILE A 87 -0.09 -7.96 16.06
N VAL A 88 -0.11 -6.66 15.76
CA VAL A 88 1.11 -5.83 15.64
C VAL A 88 1.25 -4.87 16.81
N ASP A 89 2.33 -5.02 17.57
CA ASP A 89 2.75 -4.05 18.58
C ASP A 89 3.64 -2.96 17.95
N LYS A 90 3.19 -1.71 18.04
CA LYS A 90 3.91 -0.55 17.48
C LYS A 90 5.07 -0.07 18.37
N SER A 91 5.19 -0.56 19.59
CA SER A 91 6.33 -0.25 20.47
C SER A 91 7.58 -1.07 20.14
N ARG A 92 7.43 -2.11 19.31
CA ARG A 92 8.50 -3.07 18.96
C ARG A 92 9.02 -2.93 17.53
N ASN A 93 8.48 -2.01 16.73
CA ASN A 93 8.78 -1.84 15.30
C ASN A 93 9.14 -0.40 14.94
#